data_AF-A0A2R3QPJ3-F1
#
_entry.id   AF-A0A2R3QPJ3-F1
#
_cell.length_a   1.000
_cell.length_b   1.000
_cell.length_c   1.000
_cell.angle_alpha   90.00
_cell.angle_beta   90.00
_cell.angle_gamma   90.00
#
_symmetry.space_group_name_H-M   'P 1'
#
loop_
_entity.id
_entity.type
_entity.pdbx_description
1 polymer ?
#
loop_
_entity_poly.entity_id
_entity_poly.type
_entity_poly.pdbx_seq_one_letter_code
_entity_poly.pdbx_strand_id
1 'polypeptide(L)'
;MQRHDTHSKLIGYLLWIFGFLGSHRFYYGKPVTGTIWFFTLGLFFIGWIIDLFLIPAMDREADLRFTAGDIDYNVAWILLTFLGVFGVHRMYQGKWITGIIYLFTGGLFLVGVLYDFWTLNTQISIKNAQRG
;
A
#
# COMPACT_ATOMS: atom_id res chain seq x y z
N MET A 1 4.98 -12.92 23.07
CA MET A 1 5.49 -12.26 21.84
C MET A 1 4.40 -11.30 21.37
N GLN A 2 4.62 -9.99 21.49
CA GLN A 2 3.73 -9.00 20.90
C GLN A 2 3.78 -9.22 19.39
N ARG A 3 2.65 -9.60 18.76
CA ARG A 3 2.54 -9.53 17.31
C ARG A 3 2.66 -8.05 16.96
N HIS A 4 3.75 -7.67 16.30
CA HIS A 4 3.80 -6.35 15.68
C HIS A 4 2.87 -6.42 14.47
N ASP A 5 1.74 -5.73 14.57
CA ASP A 5 0.82 -5.55 13.45
C ASP A 5 1.58 -4.77 12.37
N THR A 6 1.67 -5.34 11.16
CA THR A 6 2.37 -4.70 10.04
C THR A 6 1.53 -3.59 9.44
N HIS A 7 0.22 -3.78 9.41
CA HIS A 7 -0.76 -2.86 8.86
C HIS A 7 -1.76 -2.48 9.96
N SER A 8 -2.25 -1.25 9.91
CA SER A 8 -3.27 -0.73 10.81
C SER A 8 -4.66 -0.86 10.22
N LYS A 9 -5.58 -1.50 10.96
CA LYS A 9 -7.02 -1.52 10.67
C LYS A 9 -7.60 -0.12 10.50
N LEU A 10 -7.17 0.84 11.33
CA LEU A 10 -7.65 2.22 11.27
C LEU A 10 -7.32 2.82 9.90
N ILE A 11 -6.08 2.63 9.43
CA ILE A 11 -5.66 3.12 8.11
C ILE A 11 -6.38 2.37 7.01
N GLY A 12 -6.62 1.07 7.15
CA GLY A 12 -7.48 0.30 6.25
C GLY A 12 -8.88 0.90 6.10
N TYR A 13 -9.53 1.25 7.21
CA TYR A 13 -10.85 1.90 7.18
C TYR A 13 -10.81 3.33 6.63
N LEU A 14 -9.77 4.12 6.94
CA LEU A 14 -9.59 5.45 6.34
C LEU A 14 -9.42 5.36 4.82
N LEU A 15 -8.57 4.44 4.35
CA LEU A 15 -8.38 4.21 2.92
C LEU A 15 -9.66 3.69 2.25
N TRP A 16 -10.47 2.90 2.95
CA TRP A 16 -11.76 2.41 2.46
C TRP A 16 -12.78 3.54 2.22
N ILE A 17 -12.85 4.55 3.10
CA ILE A 17 -13.74 5.72 2.92
C ILE A 17 -13.43 6.44 1.61
N PHE A 18 -12.14 6.64 1.31
CA PHE A 18 -11.68 7.28 0.06
C PHE A 18 -11.44 6.25 -1.07
N GLY A 19 -11.84 5.00 -0.86
CA GLY A 19 -11.30 3.83 -1.54
C GLY A 19 -12.21 3.17 -2.56
N PHE A 20 -13.14 3.90 -3.18
CA PHE A 20 -13.91 3.37 -4.32
C PHE A 20 -13.00 2.89 -5.48
N LEU A 21 -11.76 3.36 -5.50
CA LEU A 21 -10.67 2.94 -6.38
C LEU A 21 -9.93 1.66 -5.91
N GLY A 22 -10.29 1.05 -4.78
CA GLY A 22 -9.65 -0.17 -4.26
C GLY A 22 -8.36 0.04 -3.45
N SER A 23 -8.05 1.26 -3.00
CA SER A 23 -6.83 1.63 -2.25
C SER A 23 -6.53 0.72 -1.06
N HIS A 24 -7.54 0.42 -0.24
CA HIS A 24 -7.41 -0.46 0.94
C HIS A 24 -7.00 -1.90 0.57
N ARG A 25 -7.34 -2.40 -0.63
CA ARG A 25 -6.93 -3.74 -1.10
C ARG A 25 -5.46 -3.75 -1.49
N PHE A 26 -4.97 -2.69 -2.11
CA PHE A 26 -3.53 -2.55 -2.37
C PHE A 26 -2.76 -2.45 -1.06
N TYR A 27 -3.28 -1.68 -0.10
CA TYR A 27 -2.71 -1.55 1.24
C TYR A 27 -2.51 -2.91 1.92
N TYR A 28 -3.52 -3.78 1.95
CA TYR A 28 -3.39 -5.15 2.49
C TYR A 28 -2.70 -6.16 1.55
N GLY A 29 -2.05 -5.71 0.47
CA GLY A 29 -1.24 -6.58 -0.39
C GLY A 29 -2.05 -7.48 -1.32
N LYS A 30 -3.25 -7.07 -1.71
CA LYS A 30 -4.09 -7.74 -2.73
C LYS A 30 -4.17 -6.93 -4.04
N PRO A 31 -3.05 -6.77 -4.79
CA PRO A 31 -2.96 -5.87 -5.94
C PRO A 31 -3.86 -6.26 -7.12
N VAL A 32 -4.06 -7.56 -7.36
CA VAL A 32 -4.96 -8.04 -8.43
C VAL A 32 -6.39 -7.62 -8.13
N THR A 33 -6.89 -7.90 -6.92
CA THR A 33 -8.25 -7.49 -6.55
C THR A 33 -8.37 -5.97 -6.43
N GLY A 34 -7.32 -5.28 -5.98
CA GLY A 34 -7.30 -3.81 -5.97
C GLY A 34 -7.46 -3.23 -7.37
N THR A 35 -6.79 -3.80 -8.36
CA THR A 35 -6.90 -3.37 -9.77
C THR A 35 -8.29 -3.64 -10.33
N ILE A 36 -8.89 -4.79 -10.01
CA ILE A 36 -10.27 -5.07 -10.40
C ILE A 36 -11.21 -4.01 -9.79
N TRP A 37 -11.06 -3.71 -8.49
CA TRP A 37 -11.85 -2.68 -7.83
C TRP A 37 -11.65 -1.30 -8.47
N PHE A 38 -10.43 -0.93 -8.79
CA PHE A 38 -10.09 0.34 -9.45
C PHE A 38 -10.87 0.53 -10.76
N PHE A 39 -10.85 -0.47 -11.65
CA PHE A 39 -11.50 -0.39 -12.95
C PHE A 39 -13.02 -0.60 -12.92
N THR A 40 -13.55 -1.17 -11.85
CA THR A 40 -14.99 -1.49 -11.72
C THR A 40 -15.72 -0.61 -10.71
N LEU A 41 -15.03 0.39 -10.15
CA LEU A 41 -15.52 1.21 -9.03
C LEU A 41 -16.03 0.34 -7.87
N GLY A 42 -15.20 -0.64 -7.47
CA GLY A 42 -15.50 -1.62 -6.44
C GLY A 42 -16.62 -2.60 -6.80
N LEU A 43 -16.78 -2.89 -8.09
CA LEU A 43 -17.85 -3.68 -8.71
C LEU A 43 -19.25 -3.07 -8.49
N PHE A 44 -19.44 -1.82 -8.90
CA PHE A 44 -20.72 -1.08 -8.75
C PHE A 44 -21.11 -0.83 -7.29
N PHE A 45 -20.15 -0.45 -6.45
CA PHE A 45 -20.33 -0.08 -5.03
C PHE A 45 -20.76 -1.20 -4.06
N ILE A 46 -21.23 -2.35 -4.54
CA ILE A 46 -21.58 -3.48 -3.67
C ILE A 46 -20.33 -4.05 -3.00
N GLY A 47 -19.24 -4.23 -3.77
CA GLY A 47 -17.97 -4.70 -3.22
C GLY A 47 -17.41 -3.75 -2.16
N TRP A 48 -17.61 -2.44 -2.30
CA TRP A 48 -17.25 -1.45 -1.30
C TRP A 48 -17.98 -1.67 0.04
N ILE A 49 -19.26 -2.06 0.05
CA ILE A 49 -19.98 -2.39 1.30
C ILE A 49 -19.42 -3.69 1.90
N ILE A 50 -19.20 -4.71 1.08
CA ILE A 50 -18.65 -6.00 1.53
C ILE A 50 -17.26 -5.82 2.16
N ASP A 51 -16.46 -4.90 1.63
CA ASP A 51 -15.11 -4.61 2.13
C ASP A 51 -15.08 -4.18 3.60
N LEU A 52 -16.16 -3.57 4.12
CA LEU A 52 -16.29 -3.22 5.54
C LEU A 52 -16.05 -4.44 6.46
N PHE A 53 -16.52 -5.61 6.03
CA PHE A 53 -16.41 -6.87 6.76
C PHE A 53 -15.12 -7.64 6.41
N LEU A 54 -14.55 -7.40 5.23
CA LEU A 54 -13.33 -8.09 4.78
C LEU A 54 -12.05 -7.48 5.36
N ILE A 55 -12.05 -6.20 5.73
CA ILE A 55 -10.87 -5.49 6.27
C ILE A 55 -10.19 -6.27 7.42
N PRO A 56 -10.90 -6.74 8.47
CA PRO A 56 -10.26 -7.51 9.55
C PRO A 56 -9.64 -8.84 9.09
N ALA A 57 -10.17 -9.47 8.04
CA ALA A 57 -9.58 -10.67 7.49
C ALA A 57 -8.32 -10.35 6.67
N MET A 58 -8.38 -9.31 5.81
CA MET A 58 -7.25 -8.85 5.01
C MET A 58 -6.08 -8.38 5.87
N ASP A 59 -6.37 -7.72 6.98
CA ASP A 59 -5.40 -7.29 7.98
C ASP A 59 -4.63 -8.48 8.58
N ARG A 60 -5.34 -9.50 9.07
CA ARG A 60 -4.71 -10.73 9.58
C ARG A 60 -3.89 -11.46 8.52
N GLU A 61 -4.36 -11.49 7.28
CA GLU A 61 -3.61 -12.09 6.17
C GLU A 61 -2.33 -11.31 5.86
N ALA A 62 -2.38 -9.97 5.92
CA ALA A 62 -1.22 -9.11 5.71
C ALA A 62 -0.16 -9.35 6.80
N ASP A 63 -0.56 -9.45 8.07
CA ASP A 63 0.37 -9.73 9.18
C ASP A 63 1.05 -11.10 9.08
N LEU A 64 0.40 -12.08 8.46
CA LEU A 64 1.00 -13.40 8.22
C LEU A 64 1.95 -13.39 7.02
N ARG A 65 1.72 -12.51 6.04
CA ARG A 65 2.44 -12.48 4.77
C ARG A 65 3.66 -11.56 4.79
N PHE A 66 3.61 -10.49 5.58
CA PHE A 66 4.60 -9.42 5.54
C PHE A 66 5.48 -9.38 6.80
N THR A 67 6.75 -9.03 6.60
CA THR A 67 7.75 -9.01 7.66
C THR A 67 7.83 -7.63 8.28
N ALA A 68 7.52 -7.53 9.59
CA ALA A 68 7.74 -6.31 10.37
C ALA A 68 9.24 -5.98 10.47
N GLY A 69 9.57 -4.70 10.56
CA GLY A 69 10.95 -4.21 10.70
C GLY A 69 10.99 -2.68 10.73
N ASP A 70 12.17 -2.11 10.49
CA ASP A 70 12.41 -0.66 10.63
C ASP A 70 11.55 0.21 9.70
N ILE A 71 11.22 -0.30 8.51
CA ILE A 71 10.40 0.43 7.54
C ILE A 71 8.93 0.13 7.82
N ASP A 72 8.19 1.16 8.22
CA ASP A 72 6.78 1.08 8.56
C ASP A 72 5.90 1.13 7.29
N TYR A 73 5.00 0.15 7.16
CA TYR A 73 4.08 0.03 6.02
C TYR A 73 3.07 1.18 5.98
N ASN A 74 2.52 1.57 7.13
CA ASN A 74 1.55 2.66 7.27
C ASN A 74 2.14 3.98 6.76
N VAL A 75 3.33 4.31 7.23
CA VAL A 75 4.04 5.54 6.83
C VAL A 75 4.34 5.51 5.34
N ALA A 76 4.87 4.39 4.83
CA ALA A 76 5.15 4.26 3.40
C ALA A 76 3.90 4.44 2.52
N TRP A 77 2.75 3.91 2.96
CA TRP A 77 1.47 4.06 2.27
C TRP A 77 0.90 5.47 2.31
N ILE A 78 1.00 6.15 3.45
CA ILE A 78 0.63 7.57 3.58
C ILE A 78 1.50 8.41 2.63
N LEU A 79 2.81 8.17 2.62
CA LEU A 79 3.74 8.85 1.72
C LEU A 79 3.44 8.56 0.25
N LEU A 80 3.12 7.32 -0.12
CA LEU A 80 2.73 6.98 -1.50
C LEU A 80 1.43 7.69 -1.90
N THR A 81 0.46 7.77 -0.99
CA THR A 81 -0.86 8.35 -1.27
C THR A 81 -0.77 9.86 -1.52
N PHE A 82 -0.03 10.59 -0.69
CA PHE A 82 0.00 12.07 -0.76
C PHE A 82 1.22 12.63 -1.50
N LEU A 83 2.34 11.92 -1.48
CA LEU A 83 3.62 12.38 -2.01
C LEU A 83 4.24 11.39 -3.01
N GLY A 84 3.47 10.40 -3.48
CA GLY A 84 3.94 9.33 -4.35
C GLY A 84 4.47 9.83 -5.69
N VAL A 85 3.83 10.84 -6.28
CA VAL A 85 4.27 11.51 -7.53
C VAL A 85 5.67 12.12 -7.36
N PHE A 86 6.03 12.57 -6.16
CA PHE A 86 7.34 13.13 -5.85
C PHE A 86 8.37 12.06 -5.44
N GLY A 87 7.97 10.79 -5.30
CA GLY A 87 8.87 9.69 -4.95
C GLY A 87 9.32 9.66 -3.49
N VAL A 88 8.66 10.39 -2.60
CA VAL A 88 9.07 10.49 -1.18
C VAL A 88 8.99 9.14 -0.47
N HIS A 89 8.00 8.30 -0.79
CA HIS A 89 7.93 6.92 -0.28
C HIS A 89 9.14 6.08 -0.69
N ARG A 90 9.68 6.26 -1.91
CA ARG A 90 10.89 5.57 -2.36
C ARG A 90 12.11 6.03 -1.56
N MET A 91 12.22 7.34 -1.29
CA MET A 91 13.29 7.90 -0.45
C MET A 91 13.19 7.39 0.99
N TYR A 92 11.98 7.29 1.55
CA TYR A 92 11.73 6.69 2.88
C TYR A 92 12.21 5.23 2.94
N GLN A 93 11.98 4.46 1.87
CA GLN A 93 12.55 3.10 1.75
C GLN A 93 14.08 3.09 1.52
N GLY A 94 14.76 4.23 1.45
CA GLY A 94 16.19 4.35 1.16
C GLY A 94 16.55 4.24 -0.34
N LYS A 95 15.57 4.28 -1.25
CA LYS A 95 15.78 4.21 -2.71
C LYS A 95 15.94 5.60 -3.33
N TRP A 96 16.96 6.34 -2.86
CA TRP A 96 17.20 7.74 -3.23
C TRP A 96 17.26 8.01 -4.72
N ILE A 97 18.04 7.21 -5.48
CA ILE A 97 18.18 7.39 -6.94
C ILE A 97 16.81 7.37 -7.62
N THR A 98 15.99 6.34 -7.35
CA THR A 98 14.65 6.24 -7.96
C THR A 98 13.66 7.29 -7.43
N GLY A 99 13.82 7.74 -6.18
CA GLY A 99 13.02 8.84 -5.63
C GLY A 99 13.34 10.18 -6.30
N ILE A 100 14.61 10.49 -6.53
CA ILE A 100 15.04 11.70 -7.25
C ILE A 100 14.55 11.66 -8.70
N ILE A 101 14.63 10.50 -9.34
CA ILE A 101 14.04 10.31 -10.68
C ILE A 101 12.54 10.63 -10.65
N TYR A 102 11.79 10.10 -9.68
CA TYR A 102 10.36 10.41 -9.52
C TYR A 102 10.11 11.91 -9.36
N LEU A 103 10.89 12.58 -8.51
CA LEU A 103 10.77 14.02 -8.29
C LEU A 103 10.87 14.83 -9.60
N PHE A 104 11.82 14.49 -10.48
CA PHE A 104 12.02 15.20 -11.75
C PHE A 104 11.13 14.70 -12.90
N THR A 105 10.45 13.57 -12.73
CA THR A 105 9.62 12.96 -13.79
C THR A 105 8.13 12.90 -13.45
N GLY A 106 7.74 13.42 -12.28
CA GLY A 106 6.38 13.29 -11.75
C GLY A 106 5.99 11.82 -11.54
N GLY A 107 6.87 11.04 -10.92
CA GLY A 107 6.64 9.62 -10.65
C GLY A 107 6.56 8.82 -11.94
N LEU A 108 7.52 9.08 -12.85
CA LEU A 108 7.55 8.71 -14.26
C LEU A 108 6.17 8.59 -14.91
N PHE A 109 5.60 9.76 -15.21
CA PHE A 109 4.32 9.93 -15.87
C PHE A 109 3.18 9.13 -15.21
N LEU A 110 3.16 9.09 -13.88
CA LEU A 110 2.18 8.38 -13.03
C LEU A 110 2.19 6.85 -13.11
N VAL A 111 2.71 6.26 -14.17
CA VAL A 111 2.81 4.79 -14.33
C VAL A 111 3.67 4.19 -13.22
N GLY A 112 4.72 4.90 -12.81
CA GLY A 112 5.54 4.51 -11.69
C GLY A 112 4.74 4.39 -10.39
N VAL A 113 3.84 5.33 -10.12
CA VAL A 113 2.99 5.31 -8.93
C VAL A 113 2.08 4.08 -8.94
N LEU A 114 1.49 3.73 -10.09
CA LEU A 114 0.69 2.51 -10.26
C LEU A 114 1.50 1.23 -10.00
N TYR A 115 2.75 1.19 -10.48
CA TYR A 115 3.67 0.08 -10.19
C TYR A 115 3.97 -0.03 -8.69
N ASP A 116 4.14 1.09 -8.00
CA ASP A 116 4.39 1.10 -6.56
C ASP A 116 3.16 0.67 -5.75
N PHE A 117 1.93 1.04 -6.15
CA PHE A 117 0.70 0.48 -5.55
C PHE A 117 0.69 -1.05 -5.54
N TRP A 118 1.27 -1.69 -6.56
CA TRP A 118 1.34 -3.15 -6.65
C TRP A 118 2.44 -3.78 -5.81
N THR A 119 3.58 -3.10 -5.69
CA THR A 119 4.83 -3.75 -5.27
C THR A 119 5.33 -3.26 -3.91
N LEU A 120 4.83 -2.13 -3.38
CA LEU A 120 5.32 -1.49 -2.17
C LEU A 120 5.45 -2.46 -0.99
N ASN A 121 4.40 -3.22 -0.68
CA ASN A 121 4.38 -4.13 0.46
C ASN A 121 5.47 -5.22 0.36
N THR A 122 5.65 -5.80 -0.82
CA THR A 122 6.70 -6.79 -1.07
C THR A 122 8.08 -6.15 -0.95
N GLN A 123 8.27 -4.95 -1.49
CA GLN A 123 9.55 -4.22 -1.39
C GLN A 123 9.93 -3.93 0.07
N ILE A 124 8.96 -3.52 0.90
CA ILE A 124 9.17 -3.28 2.34
C ILE A 124 9.50 -4.58 3.06
N SER A 125 8.70 -5.64 2.83
CA SER A 125 8.90 -6.95 3.48
C SER A 125 10.29 -7.51 3.22
N ILE A 126 10.78 -7.43 1.99
CA ILE A 126 12.12 -7.89 1.64
C ILE A 126 13.19 -7.07 2.38
N LYS A 127 13.04 -5.74 2.45
CA LYS A 127 14.01 -4.88 3.15
C LYS A 127 14.02 -5.10 4.65
N ASN A 128 12.85 -5.27 5.27
CA ASN A 128 12.73 -5.58 6.68
C ASN A 128 13.34 -6.94 7.01
N ALA A 129 13.09 -7.96 6.18
CA ALA A 129 13.68 -9.29 6.33
C ALA A 129 15.21 -9.32 6.14
N GLN A 130 15.80 -8.36 5.43
CA GLN A 130 17.25 -8.24 5.25
C GLN A 130 17.96 -7.50 6.39
N ARG A 131 17.21 -6.80 7.25
CA ARG A 131 17.75 -5.95 8.33
C ARG A 131 17.46 -6.47 9.73
N GLY A 132 16.49 -7.39 9.88
CA GLY A 132 16.26 -8.15 11.11
C GLY A 132 17.13 -9.39 11.20
#